data_AF-H3CM74-F1
#
_entry.id   AF-H3CM74-F1
#
_cell.length_a   1.000
_cell.length_b   1.000
_cell.length_c   1.000
_cell.angle_alpha   90.00
_cell.angle_beta   90.00
_cell.angle_gamma   90.00
#
_symmetry.space_group_name_H-M   'P 1'
#
loop_
_entity.id
_entity.type
_entity.pdbx_description
1 polymer ?
#
loop_
_entity_poly.entity_id
_entity_poly.type
_entity_poly.pdbx_seq_one_letter_code
_entity_poly.pdbx_strand_id
1 'polypeptide(L)'
;TGLILLSRSTDVYQNLALEDWIDSNVDLQQRHILLLCRNRPAVVIGRHQNPWTECDLSAMRSAGIPLARRRSGGGTVFHDLGNLNLTFFTSKKAYDRQRNLRVITEGLRRIRPQLDVRATARFDILLNGHFKISGSASRLSRKSSYHHCTLLYSADRSALTAVLRPSCPGIQSNATPSVPSPVTNLLDHVPTLQWEELLDSLAHQYRTEFNLGAASTFVDPDDKSAFPGLTQTAAELRSWEWMFGKTPQFSVQATLDLVEDGSLAHGSGRLRMTIKKGVIESCELDVPADWLPQRLCSDLGSVLIGERFCRHRAAAALATLLRCENGALQSRLRNLSDTLVAAM
;
A
#
# COMPACT_ATOMS: atom_id res chain seq x y z
N THR A 1 14.73 14.87 -25.37
CA THR A 1 15.91 14.60 -24.51
C THR A 1 15.50 13.66 -23.40
N GLY A 2 16.42 13.15 -22.57
CA GLY A 2 16.02 12.27 -21.47
C GLY A 2 16.95 12.36 -20.27
N LEU A 3 16.49 11.86 -19.13
CA LEU A 3 17.20 11.89 -17.85
C LEU A 3 17.04 10.55 -17.12
N ILE A 4 18.08 10.17 -16.38
CA ILE A 4 18.03 9.06 -15.43
C ILE A 4 18.28 9.66 -14.05
N LEU A 5 17.30 9.58 -13.17
CA LEU A 5 17.34 10.15 -11.82
C LEU A 5 17.41 9.01 -10.80
N LEU A 6 18.28 9.13 -9.82
CA LEU A 6 18.39 8.20 -8.70
C LEU A 6 18.04 8.95 -7.42
N SER A 7 16.95 8.56 -6.76
CA SER A 7 16.60 9.17 -5.48
C SER A 7 17.57 8.74 -4.39
N ARG A 8 18.08 9.71 -3.62
CA ARG A 8 18.85 9.45 -2.39
C ARG A 8 17.96 9.09 -1.21
N SER A 9 16.68 9.45 -1.26
CA SER A 9 15.75 9.14 -0.18
C SER A 9 15.34 7.67 -0.19
N THR A 10 15.17 7.13 1.01
CA THR A 10 14.55 5.82 1.26
C THR A 10 13.17 5.94 1.92
N ASP A 11 12.63 7.15 2.05
CA ASP A 11 11.27 7.36 2.56
C ASP A 11 10.24 7.23 1.43
N VAL A 12 9.28 6.33 1.61
CA VAL A 12 8.27 6.03 0.59
C VAL A 12 7.40 7.24 0.26
N TYR A 13 7.13 8.14 1.21
CA TYR A 13 6.30 9.31 0.97
C TYR A 13 7.06 10.38 0.20
N GLN A 14 8.35 10.59 0.49
CA GLN A 14 9.20 11.47 -0.30
C GLN A 14 9.38 10.95 -1.73
N ASN A 15 9.61 9.65 -1.92
CA ASN A 15 9.77 9.06 -3.24
C ASN A 15 8.47 9.12 -4.07
N LEU A 16 7.31 8.86 -3.47
CA LEU A 16 6.02 9.05 -4.14
C LEU A 16 5.72 10.53 -4.42
N ALA A 17 6.09 11.43 -3.50
CA ALA A 17 5.95 12.87 -3.72
C ALA A 17 6.87 13.37 -4.86
N LEU A 18 8.06 12.79 -5.01
CA LEU A 18 8.95 13.06 -6.15
C LEU A 18 8.32 12.60 -7.46
N GLU A 19 7.66 11.44 -7.50
CA GLU A 19 6.91 11.02 -8.70
C GLU A 19 5.83 12.05 -9.08
N ASP A 20 5.04 12.47 -8.10
CA ASP A 20 3.97 13.45 -8.30
C ASP A 20 4.52 14.82 -8.73
N TRP A 21 5.65 15.23 -8.17
CA TRP A 21 6.31 16.48 -8.51
C TRP A 21 6.82 16.45 -9.95
N ILE A 22 7.49 15.37 -10.37
CA ILE A 22 7.97 15.22 -11.76
C ILE A 22 6.79 15.24 -12.73
N ASP A 23 5.73 14.48 -12.45
CA ASP A 23 4.52 14.42 -13.30
C ASP A 23 3.83 15.78 -13.45
N SER A 24 3.89 16.62 -12.41
CA SER A 24 3.18 17.91 -12.39
C SER A 24 4.02 19.08 -12.92
N ASN A 25 5.34 19.04 -12.76
CA ASN A 25 6.21 20.21 -12.99
C ASN A 25 7.14 20.08 -14.20
N VAL A 26 7.40 18.85 -14.68
CA VAL A 26 8.30 18.65 -15.83
C VAL A 26 7.50 18.60 -17.13
N ASP A 27 7.98 19.30 -18.17
CA ASP A 27 7.43 19.15 -19.52
C ASP A 27 7.84 17.81 -20.15
N LEU A 28 6.98 16.81 -19.92
CA LEU A 28 7.12 15.45 -20.45
C LEU A 28 6.70 15.32 -21.92
N GLN A 29 6.28 16.39 -22.61
CA GLN A 29 6.06 16.33 -24.06
C GLN A 29 7.38 16.20 -24.83
N GLN A 30 8.47 16.76 -24.29
CA GLN A 30 9.78 16.84 -24.94
C GLN A 30 10.85 16.00 -24.23
N ARG A 31 10.50 15.37 -23.09
CA ARG A 31 11.43 14.67 -22.21
C ARG A 31 10.92 13.32 -21.75
N HIS A 32 11.83 12.34 -21.72
CA HIS A 32 11.62 11.05 -21.05
C HIS A 32 12.45 11.03 -19.76
N ILE A 33 11.88 10.54 -18.67
CA ILE A 33 12.60 10.40 -17.40
C ILE A 33 12.47 8.96 -16.90
N LEU A 34 13.58 8.37 -16.49
CA LEU A 34 13.61 7.18 -15.66
C LEU A 34 14.01 7.60 -14.24
N LEU A 35 13.12 7.42 -13.27
CA LEU A 35 13.42 7.56 -11.85
C LEU A 35 13.66 6.17 -11.26
N LEU A 36 14.77 6.00 -10.55
CA LEU A 36 15.12 4.81 -9.80
C LEU A 36 15.11 5.15 -8.31
N CYS A 37 14.38 4.38 -7.50
CA CYS A 37 14.35 4.59 -6.06
C CYS A 37 14.17 3.27 -5.27
N ARG A 38 14.63 3.28 -4.02
CA ARG A 38 14.38 2.23 -3.04
C ARG A 38 13.70 2.83 -1.83
N ASN A 39 12.94 2.03 -1.10
CA ASN A 39 12.27 2.47 0.11
C ASN A 39 12.71 1.59 1.28
N ARG A 40 12.81 2.14 2.48
CA ARG A 40 12.77 1.33 3.71
C ARG A 40 11.46 0.52 3.77
N PRO A 41 11.39 -0.54 4.60
CA PRO A 41 10.19 -1.37 4.73
C PRO A 41 8.90 -0.57 4.71
N ALA A 42 8.03 -0.83 3.74
CA ALA A 42 6.74 -0.15 3.56
C ALA A 42 5.76 -1.02 2.77
N VAL A 43 4.47 -0.92 3.07
CA VAL A 43 3.41 -1.50 2.24
C VAL A 43 2.81 -0.40 1.38
N VAL A 44 2.77 -0.59 0.06
CA VAL A 44 2.24 0.39 -0.90
C VAL A 44 1.00 -0.15 -1.58
N ILE A 45 -0.16 0.43 -1.24
CA ILE A 45 -1.46 0.10 -1.83
C ILE A 45 -1.80 1.02 -3.00
N GLY A 46 -2.57 0.51 -3.95
CA GLY A 46 -3.11 1.26 -5.08
C GLY A 46 -4.18 2.27 -4.70
N ARG A 47 -4.44 3.20 -5.61
CA ARG A 47 -5.34 4.35 -5.40
C ARG A 47 -6.75 4.00 -4.94
N HIS A 48 -7.27 2.86 -5.35
CA HIS A 48 -8.67 2.42 -5.13
C HIS A 48 -8.79 1.17 -4.27
N GLN A 49 -7.73 0.82 -3.52
CA GLN A 49 -7.72 -0.35 -2.65
C GLN A 49 -8.21 -0.04 -1.23
N ASN A 50 -8.62 -1.07 -0.51
CA ASN A 50 -8.97 -1.02 0.90
C ASN A 50 -7.80 -1.61 1.72
N PRO A 51 -7.11 -0.83 2.57
CA PRO A 51 -5.95 -1.33 3.33
C PRO A 51 -6.32 -2.48 4.29
N TRP A 52 -7.52 -2.47 4.87
CA TRP A 52 -7.96 -3.49 5.83
C TRP A 52 -8.18 -4.87 5.17
N THR A 53 -8.46 -4.91 3.86
CA THR A 53 -8.59 -6.16 3.10
C THR A 53 -7.30 -6.61 2.43
N GLU A 54 -6.25 -5.80 2.49
CA GLU A 54 -5.05 -5.97 1.65
C GLU A 54 -3.78 -6.22 2.46
N CYS A 55 -3.73 -5.75 3.70
CA CYS A 55 -2.55 -5.85 4.54
C CYS A 55 -2.89 -5.96 6.03
N ASP A 56 -1.98 -6.59 6.78
CA ASP A 56 -2.11 -6.80 8.20
C ASP A 56 -1.60 -5.54 8.92
N LEU A 57 -2.51 -4.59 9.12
CA LEU A 57 -2.23 -3.31 9.76
C LEU A 57 -1.70 -3.45 11.19
N SER A 58 -2.03 -4.56 11.88
CA SER A 58 -1.55 -4.83 13.23
C SER A 58 -0.09 -5.29 13.19
N ALA A 59 0.22 -6.28 12.34
CA ALA A 59 1.59 -6.75 12.14
C ALA A 59 2.51 -5.63 11.63
N MET A 60 2.02 -4.82 10.68
CA MET A 60 2.75 -3.66 10.17
C MET A 60 3.07 -2.64 11.28
N ARG A 61 2.09 -2.31 12.14
CA ARG A 61 2.31 -1.39 13.26
C ARG A 61 3.37 -1.93 14.22
N SER A 62 3.29 -3.21 14.60
CA SER A 62 4.26 -3.86 15.49
C SER A 62 5.68 -3.88 14.90
N ALA A 63 5.78 -4.05 13.58
CA ALA A 63 7.07 -4.05 12.87
C ALA A 63 7.57 -2.65 12.46
N GLY A 64 6.82 -1.57 12.75
CA GLY A 64 7.18 -0.22 12.33
C GLY A 64 7.13 0.00 10.82
N ILE A 65 6.33 -0.78 10.08
CA ILE A 65 6.19 -0.72 8.62
C ILE A 65 5.05 0.24 8.25
N PRO A 66 5.34 1.41 7.65
CA PRO A 66 4.30 2.33 7.20
C PRO A 66 3.45 1.78 6.05
N LEU A 67 2.19 2.19 6.03
CA LEU A 67 1.32 2.11 4.85
C LEU A 67 1.52 3.35 3.98
N ALA A 68 1.62 3.20 2.67
CA ALA A 68 1.52 4.30 1.72
C ALA A 68 0.46 3.99 0.67
N ARG A 69 -0.28 5.01 0.24
CA ARG A 69 -1.20 4.92 -0.90
C ARG A 69 -0.60 5.68 -2.07
N ARG A 70 -0.35 5.00 -3.19
CA ARG A 70 0.14 5.66 -4.41
C ARG A 70 -1.02 6.26 -5.22
N ARG A 71 -0.72 7.20 -6.12
CA ARG A 71 -1.73 7.82 -7.00
C ARG A 71 -2.15 6.93 -8.18
N SER A 72 -1.34 5.96 -8.56
CA SER A 72 -1.66 4.96 -9.59
C SER A 72 -2.60 3.87 -9.07
N GLY A 73 -3.28 3.17 -9.99
CA GLY A 73 -4.12 2.01 -9.67
C GLY A 73 -3.30 0.75 -9.38
N GLY A 74 -3.93 -0.43 -9.46
CA GLY A 74 -3.29 -1.74 -9.26
C GLY A 74 -3.35 -2.24 -7.81
N GLY A 75 -2.67 -3.37 -7.56
CA GLY A 75 -2.67 -4.09 -6.29
C GLY A 75 -1.62 -3.61 -5.26
N THR A 76 -1.53 -4.34 -4.16
CA THR A 76 -0.66 -4.04 -3.02
C THR A 76 0.71 -4.69 -3.22
N VAL A 77 1.77 -3.98 -2.85
CA VAL A 77 3.15 -4.50 -2.87
C VAL A 77 3.87 -4.14 -1.58
N PHE A 78 4.86 -4.96 -1.20
CA PHE A 78 5.80 -4.67 -0.12
C PHE A 78 7.10 -4.15 -0.73
N HIS A 79 7.64 -3.09 -0.14
CA HIS A 79 8.95 -2.54 -0.47
C HIS A 79 9.90 -2.68 0.71
N ASP A 80 11.16 -2.91 0.42
CA ASP A 80 12.31 -2.71 1.31
C ASP A 80 13.52 -2.31 0.45
N LEU A 81 14.73 -2.29 1.05
CA LEU A 81 15.95 -1.94 0.33
C LEU A 81 16.44 -3.02 -0.65
N GLY A 82 15.83 -4.21 -0.61
CA GLY A 82 16.01 -5.28 -1.58
C GLY A 82 15.01 -5.22 -2.75
N ASN A 83 14.14 -4.21 -2.80
CA ASN A 83 13.21 -3.96 -3.90
C ASN A 83 13.53 -2.63 -4.60
N LEU A 84 13.89 -2.69 -5.89
CA LEU A 84 14.06 -1.51 -6.73
C LEU A 84 12.70 -1.06 -7.28
N ASN A 85 12.46 0.24 -7.31
CA ASN A 85 11.31 0.84 -8.00
C ASN A 85 11.81 1.66 -9.17
N LEU A 86 11.19 1.46 -10.33
CA LEU A 86 11.52 2.16 -11.57
C LEU A 86 10.28 2.88 -12.05
N THR A 87 10.40 4.16 -12.36
CA THR A 87 9.30 4.98 -12.86
C THR A 87 9.68 5.66 -14.17
N PHE A 88 8.96 5.29 -15.22
CA PHE A 88 9.13 5.80 -16.58
C PHE A 88 8.10 6.90 -16.83
N PHE A 89 8.56 8.14 -16.90
CA PHE A 89 7.75 9.31 -17.23
C PHE A 89 7.84 9.62 -18.71
N THR A 90 6.68 9.79 -19.34
CA THR A 90 6.55 10.12 -20.76
C THR A 90 5.33 11.03 -20.99
N SER A 91 5.24 11.58 -22.20
CA SER A 91 3.96 12.14 -22.67
C SER A 91 2.92 11.03 -22.79
N LYS A 92 1.65 11.40 -22.70
CA LYS A 92 0.53 10.46 -22.93
C LYS A 92 0.61 9.78 -24.31
N LYS A 93 1.11 10.48 -25.34
CA LYS A 93 1.27 9.95 -26.70
C LYS A 93 2.37 8.89 -26.77
N ALA A 94 3.44 9.04 -25.98
CA ALA A 94 4.57 8.12 -25.93
C ALA A 94 4.43 7.05 -24.83
N TYR A 95 3.24 6.92 -24.22
CA TYR A 95 2.98 5.94 -23.18
C TYR A 95 2.98 4.52 -23.75
N ASP A 96 4.01 3.75 -23.42
CA ASP A 96 4.11 2.33 -23.80
C ASP A 96 4.74 1.53 -22.65
N ARG A 97 3.89 0.79 -21.94
CA ARG A 97 4.34 -0.06 -20.83
C ARG A 97 5.15 -1.26 -21.29
N GLN A 98 4.80 -1.88 -22.43
CA GLN A 98 5.57 -3.04 -22.90
C GLN A 98 6.98 -2.60 -23.27
N ARG A 99 7.14 -1.42 -23.87
CA ARG A 99 8.45 -0.83 -24.13
C ARG A 99 9.25 -0.61 -22.86
N ASN A 100 8.63 -0.06 -21.82
CA ASN A 100 9.29 0.13 -20.53
C ASN A 100 9.72 -1.21 -19.89
N LEU A 101 8.88 -2.24 -19.96
CA LEU A 101 9.23 -3.56 -19.43
C LEU A 101 10.34 -4.23 -20.24
N ARG A 102 10.43 -3.98 -21.55
CA ARG A 102 11.56 -4.44 -22.37
C ARG A 102 12.89 -3.86 -21.88
N VAL A 103 12.91 -2.61 -21.40
CA VAL A 103 14.13 -2.04 -20.80
C VAL A 103 14.61 -2.89 -19.62
N ILE A 104 13.68 -3.38 -18.80
CA ILE A 104 14.02 -4.21 -17.64
C ILE A 104 14.44 -5.60 -18.08
N THR A 105 13.66 -6.27 -18.94
CA THR A 105 13.97 -7.64 -19.36
C THR A 105 15.29 -7.71 -20.14
N GLU A 106 15.55 -6.77 -21.05
CA GLU A 106 16.81 -6.72 -21.79
C GLU A 106 17.98 -6.28 -20.91
N GLY A 107 17.75 -5.37 -19.95
CA GLY A 107 18.76 -5.03 -18.94
C GLY A 107 19.17 -6.24 -18.09
N LEU A 108 18.22 -7.10 -17.72
CA LEU A 108 18.53 -8.34 -17.00
C LEU A 108 19.26 -9.35 -17.91
N ARG A 109 18.83 -9.50 -19.18
CA ARG A 109 19.51 -10.39 -20.16
C ARG A 109 20.93 -9.93 -20.49
N ARG A 110 21.20 -8.63 -20.47
CA ARG A 110 22.55 -8.10 -20.65
C ARG A 110 23.52 -8.61 -19.59
N ILE A 111 23.06 -8.77 -18.35
CA ILE A 111 23.86 -9.28 -17.24
C ILE A 111 23.96 -10.81 -17.30
N ARG A 112 22.83 -11.48 -17.55
CA ARG A 112 22.72 -12.93 -17.67
C ARG A 112 21.85 -13.30 -18.89
N PRO A 113 22.45 -13.59 -20.06
CA PRO A 113 21.70 -13.85 -21.29
C PRO A 113 20.71 -15.03 -21.21
N GLN A 114 20.95 -15.97 -20.30
CA GLN A 114 20.15 -17.18 -20.11
C GLN A 114 18.94 -16.97 -19.18
N LEU A 115 18.78 -15.78 -18.60
CA LEU A 115 17.68 -15.51 -17.68
C LEU A 115 16.34 -15.47 -18.44
N ASP A 116 15.43 -16.40 -18.14
CA ASP A 116 14.10 -16.45 -18.76
C ASP A 116 13.15 -15.45 -18.10
N VAL A 117 13.30 -14.16 -18.47
CA VAL A 117 12.46 -13.07 -17.98
C VAL A 117 11.48 -12.59 -19.05
N ARG A 118 10.18 -12.58 -18.75
CA ARG A 118 9.15 -12.20 -19.73
C ARG A 118 8.12 -11.26 -19.13
N ALA A 119 7.85 -10.17 -19.85
CA ALA A 119 6.71 -9.32 -19.59
C ALA A 119 5.42 -10.05 -20.01
N THR A 120 4.41 -10.00 -19.15
CA THR A 120 3.09 -10.60 -19.42
C THR A 120 2.13 -9.57 -20.04
N ALA A 121 0.99 -10.04 -20.55
CA ALA A 121 -0.08 -9.16 -21.05
C ALA A 121 -0.65 -8.21 -19.97
N ARG A 122 -0.52 -8.59 -18.70
CA ARG A 122 -0.92 -7.82 -17.51
C ARG A 122 0.22 -6.99 -16.90
N PHE A 123 1.35 -6.89 -17.61
CA PHE A 123 2.48 -6.03 -17.27
C PHE A 123 3.23 -6.44 -15.99
N ASP A 124 3.14 -7.70 -15.61
CA ASP A 124 4.07 -8.33 -14.66
C ASP A 124 5.32 -8.82 -15.41
N ILE A 125 6.50 -8.88 -14.76
CA ILE A 125 7.66 -9.63 -15.28
C ILE A 125 7.76 -10.94 -14.50
N LEU A 126 7.72 -12.05 -15.22
CA LEU A 126 7.91 -13.40 -14.68
C LEU A 126 9.32 -13.88 -14.98
N LEU A 127 9.91 -14.59 -14.04
CA LEU A 127 11.12 -15.37 -14.15
C LEU A 127 10.76 -16.85 -14.25
N ASN A 128 11.37 -17.56 -15.20
CA ASN A 128 11.15 -18.98 -15.50
C ASN A 128 9.66 -19.29 -15.73
N GLY A 129 8.94 -18.36 -16.35
CA GLY A 129 7.51 -18.47 -16.67
C GLY A 129 6.54 -18.47 -15.48
N HIS A 130 7.01 -18.49 -14.23
CA HIS A 130 6.15 -18.71 -13.06
C HIS A 130 6.34 -17.68 -11.93
N PHE A 131 7.57 -17.30 -11.61
CA PHE A 131 7.83 -16.45 -10.45
C PHE A 131 7.78 -14.98 -10.83
N LYS A 132 6.86 -14.21 -10.25
CA LYS A 132 6.80 -12.77 -10.45
C LYS A 132 7.98 -12.10 -9.75
N ILE A 133 8.77 -11.35 -10.52
CA ILE A 133 9.88 -10.54 -10.02
C ILE A 133 9.61 -9.03 -10.12
N SER A 134 8.59 -8.64 -10.89
CA SER A 134 8.17 -7.24 -11.08
C SER A 134 6.66 -7.14 -11.20
N GLY A 135 6.06 -6.19 -10.48
CA GLY A 135 4.68 -5.77 -10.66
C GLY A 135 4.60 -4.33 -11.13
N SER A 136 3.63 -4.03 -11.98
CA SER A 136 3.49 -2.70 -12.59
C SER A 136 2.19 -1.99 -12.24
N ALA A 137 2.24 -0.67 -12.20
CA ALA A 137 1.09 0.21 -12.13
C ALA A 137 1.36 1.50 -12.91
N SER A 138 0.31 2.27 -13.21
CA SER A 138 0.46 3.49 -14.00
C SER A 138 -0.59 4.52 -13.65
N ARG A 139 -0.27 5.78 -13.98
CA ARG A 139 -1.18 6.90 -13.93
C ARG A 139 -1.10 7.66 -15.24
N LEU A 140 -2.27 7.96 -15.80
CA LEU A 140 -2.42 8.79 -16.99
C LEU A 140 -3.05 10.11 -16.58
N SER A 141 -2.38 11.21 -16.88
CA SER A 141 -2.91 12.55 -16.71
C SER A 141 -3.39 13.11 -18.06
N ARG A 142 -3.80 14.38 -18.11
CA ARG A 142 -4.22 15.03 -19.37
C ARG A 142 -3.08 15.09 -20.39
N LYS A 143 -1.84 15.35 -19.95
CA LYS A 143 -0.69 15.58 -20.84
C LYS A 143 0.42 14.53 -20.67
N SER A 144 0.61 14.03 -19.45
CA SER A 144 1.67 13.11 -19.08
C SER A 144 1.14 11.73 -18.71
N SER A 145 2.08 10.81 -18.60
CA SER A 145 1.86 9.48 -18.05
C SER A 145 3.11 9.04 -17.33
N TYR A 146 2.93 8.28 -16.26
CA TYR A 146 4.02 7.49 -15.73
C TYR A 146 3.61 6.03 -15.53
N HIS A 147 4.57 5.16 -15.82
CA HIS A 147 4.51 3.73 -15.56
C HIS A 147 5.59 3.43 -14.54
N HIS A 148 5.18 2.94 -13.37
CA HIS A 148 6.13 2.43 -12.40
C HIS A 148 6.01 0.94 -12.21
N CYS A 149 7.11 0.34 -11.80
CA CYS A 149 7.18 -1.08 -11.53
C CYS A 149 8.21 -1.35 -10.45
N THR A 150 8.02 -2.47 -9.76
CA THR A 150 8.96 -3.00 -8.77
C THR A 150 9.94 -3.95 -9.43
N LEU A 151 11.06 -4.25 -8.79
CA LEU A 151 11.97 -5.32 -9.20
C LEU A 151 12.59 -5.92 -7.94
N LEU A 152 12.19 -7.16 -7.64
CA LEU A 152 12.62 -7.91 -6.47
C LEU A 152 14.06 -8.39 -6.66
N TYR A 153 14.99 -7.64 -6.08
CA TYR A 153 16.42 -7.97 -6.13
C TYR A 153 16.81 -8.93 -5.01
N SER A 154 16.53 -8.54 -3.76
CA SER A 154 16.88 -9.27 -2.53
C SER A 154 15.90 -8.96 -1.39
N ALA A 155 14.63 -8.72 -1.70
CA ALA A 155 13.62 -8.31 -0.73
C ALA A 155 13.33 -9.41 0.30
N ASP A 156 13.00 -9.02 1.52
CA ASP A 156 12.56 -9.93 2.58
C ASP A 156 11.15 -10.47 2.26
N ARG A 157 11.13 -11.64 1.61
CA ARG A 157 9.89 -12.34 1.25
C ARG A 157 9.12 -12.85 2.46
N SER A 158 9.79 -13.06 3.60
CA SER A 158 9.13 -13.46 4.85
C SER A 158 8.33 -12.29 5.39
N ALA A 159 8.95 -11.11 5.50
CA ALA A 159 8.27 -9.87 5.88
C ALA A 159 7.11 -9.54 4.93
N LEU A 160 7.34 -9.64 3.61
CA LEU A 160 6.29 -9.46 2.59
C LEU A 160 5.09 -10.37 2.86
N THR A 161 5.34 -11.67 3.09
CA THR A 161 4.28 -12.66 3.31
C THR A 161 3.56 -12.46 4.64
N ALA A 162 4.25 -11.94 5.65
CA ALA A 162 3.69 -11.64 6.96
C ALA A 162 2.70 -10.46 6.92
N VAL A 163 3.00 -9.43 6.12
CA VAL A 163 2.19 -8.18 6.11
C VAL A 163 1.14 -8.11 5.00
N LEU A 164 1.28 -8.86 3.91
CA LEU A 164 0.33 -8.84 2.78
C LEU A 164 -0.81 -9.85 2.98
N ARG A 165 -1.53 -9.73 4.09
CA ARG A 165 -2.69 -10.55 4.46
C ARG A 165 -3.83 -9.65 4.94
N PRO A 166 -5.11 -9.96 4.69
CA PRO A 166 -6.21 -9.13 5.21
C PRO A 166 -6.19 -9.01 6.74
N SER A 167 -6.42 -7.81 7.29
CA SER A 167 -6.42 -7.57 8.74
C SER A 167 -7.78 -7.78 9.40
N CYS A 168 -8.87 -7.65 8.64
CA CYS A 168 -10.22 -7.63 9.19
C CYS A 168 -11.14 -8.60 8.41
N PRO A 169 -11.65 -9.67 9.06
CA PRO A 169 -12.63 -10.56 8.46
C PRO A 169 -14.00 -9.85 8.36
N GLY A 170 -14.85 -10.32 7.44
CA GLY A 170 -16.23 -9.80 7.35
C GLY A 170 -16.39 -8.44 6.67
N ILE A 171 -15.33 -7.90 6.04
CA ILE A 171 -15.43 -6.71 5.20
C ILE A 171 -16.14 -7.04 3.88
N GLN A 172 -17.15 -6.24 3.54
CA GLN A 172 -17.78 -6.20 2.22
C GLN A 172 -17.40 -4.89 1.53
N SER A 173 -16.66 -4.99 0.43
CA SER A 173 -16.04 -3.84 -0.25
C SER A 173 -15.98 -4.06 -1.76
N ASN A 174 -16.23 -2.99 -2.52
CA ASN A 174 -16.02 -2.95 -3.98
C ASN A 174 -14.66 -2.35 -4.36
N ALA A 175 -13.74 -2.24 -3.40
CA ALA A 175 -12.38 -1.77 -3.64
C ALA A 175 -11.60 -2.73 -4.55
N THR A 176 -10.62 -2.22 -5.30
CA THR A 176 -9.82 -3.05 -6.19
C THR A 176 -9.01 -4.08 -5.39
N PRO A 177 -9.22 -5.40 -5.61
CA PRO A 177 -8.46 -6.42 -4.91
C PRO A 177 -7.07 -6.59 -5.53
N SER A 178 -6.09 -7.01 -4.73
CA SER A 178 -4.83 -7.54 -5.25
C SER A 178 -5.01 -8.87 -5.98
N VAL A 179 -4.08 -9.18 -6.88
CA VAL A 179 -3.95 -10.51 -7.48
C VAL A 179 -2.68 -11.16 -6.95
N PRO A 180 -2.79 -12.11 -6.01
CA PRO A 180 -1.64 -12.84 -5.48
C PRO A 180 -0.85 -13.54 -6.58
N SER A 181 0.46 -13.64 -6.41
CA SER A 181 1.34 -14.36 -7.34
C SER A 181 2.56 -14.88 -6.58
N PRO A 182 3.08 -16.08 -6.92
CA PRO A 182 4.36 -16.55 -6.41
C PRO A 182 5.47 -15.58 -6.79
N VAL A 183 6.34 -15.23 -5.84
CA VAL A 183 7.43 -14.26 -6.05
C VAL A 183 8.80 -14.88 -5.71
N THR A 184 9.84 -14.39 -6.37
CA THR A 184 11.24 -14.76 -6.10
C THR A 184 12.13 -13.53 -6.21
N ASN A 185 13.30 -13.56 -5.59
CA ASN A 185 14.32 -12.54 -5.75
C ASN A 185 15.25 -12.87 -6.91
N LEU A 186 15.81 -11.85 -7.57
CA LEU A 186 16.86 -12.06 -8.56
C LEU A 186 18.08 -12.77 -7.95
N LEU A 187 18.48 -12.44 -6.72
CA LEU A 187 19.62 -13.07 -6.05
C LEU A 187 19.42 -14.57 -5.75
N ASP A 188 18.18 -15.07 -5.73
CA ASP A 188 17.94 -16.52 -5.59
C ASP A 188 18.44 -17.29 -6.84
N HIS A 189 18.49 -16.63 -8.00
CA HIS A 189 18.83 -17.23 -9.30
C HIS A 189 20.16 -16.74 -9.86
N VAL A 190 20.59 -15.54 -9.46
CA VAL A 190 21.89 -14.96 -9.82
C VAL A 190 22.59 -14.44 -8.55
N PRO A 191 23.14 -15.33 -7.70
CA PRO A 191 23.72 -14.94 -6.41
C PRO A 191 24.91 -13.98 -6.50
N THR A 192 25.57 -13.93 -7.66
CA THR A 192 26.73 -13.07 -7.93
C THR A 192 26.37 -11.68 -8.42
N LEU A 193 25.10 -11.43 -8.78
CA LEU A 193 24.65 -10.14 -9.31
C LEU A 193 24.92 -9.05 -8.28
N GLN A 194 25.68 -8.02 -8.67
CA GLN A 194 25.91 -6.85 -7.83
C GLN A 194 24.84 -5.78 -8.07
N TRP A 195 24.61 -4.95 -7.05
CA TRP A 195 23.59 -3.91 -7.12
C TRP A 195 23.93 -2.85 -8.17
N GLU A 196 25.18 -2.43 -8.23
CA GLU A 196 25.70 -1.45 -9.18
C GLU A 196 25.61 -1.97 -10.61
N GLU A 197 25.93 -3.25 -10.83
CA GLU A 197 25.80 -3.93 -12.13
C GLU A 197 24.34 -3.91 -12.63
N LEU A 198 23.38 -4.16 -11.72
CA LEU A 198 21.96 -4.07 -12.04
C LEU A 198 21.56 -2.65 -12.48
N LEU A 199 21.93 -1.63 -11.69
CA LEU A 199 21.60 -0.24 -12.00
C LEU A 199 22.24 0.22 -13.32
N ASP A 200 23.50 -0.10 -13.54
CA ASP A 200 24.24 0.26 -14.75
C ASP A 200 23.64 -0.40 -15.99
N SER A 201 23.25 -1.68 -15.89
CA SER A 201 22.61 -2.38 -16.99
C SER A 201 21.24 -1.79 -17.34
N LEU A 202 20.40 -1.48 -16.35
CA LEU A 202 19.11 -0.85 -16.56
C LEU A 202 19.26 0.56 -17.16
N ALA A 203 20.22 1.36 -16.66
CA ALA A 203 20.51 2.68 -17.17
C ALA A 203 21.08 2.62 -18.60
N HIS A 204 21.92 1.64 -18.91
CA HIS A 204 22.40 1.38 -20.26
C HIS A 204 21.23 1.03 -21.19
N GLN A 205 20.38 0.08 -20.81
CA GLN A 205 19.27 -0.33 -21.65
C GLN A 205 18.25 0.78 -21.87
N TYR A 206 17.99 1.62 -20.87
CA TYR A 206 17.14 2.80 -21.03
C TYR A 206 17.72 3.79 -22.04
N ARG A 207 19.03 4.05 -21.98
CA ARG A 207 19.72 4.92 -22.96
C ARG A 207 19.61 4.37 -24.37
N THR A 208 19.82 3.07 -24.55
CA THR A 208 19.73 2.40 -25.85
C THR A 208 18.29 2.44 -26.39
N GLU A 209 17.30 2.06 -25.59
CA GLU A 209 15.89 1.98 -26.01
C GLU A 209 15.33 3.35 -26.44
N PHE A 210 15.75 4.43 -25.77
CA PHE A 210 15.25 5.78 -26.03
C PHE A 210 16.24 6.67 -26.80
N ASN A 211 17.36 6.12 -27.27
CA ASN A 211 18.44 6.83 -27.97
C ASN A 211 18.91 8.10 -27.22
N LEU A 212 19.29 7.93 -25.96
CA LEU A 212 19.65 9.02 -25.05
C LEU A 212 21.14 8.98 -24.67
N GLY A 213 21.79 10.15 -24.65
CA GLY A 213 23.14 10.33 -24.08
C GLY A 213 23.15 10.68 -22.59
N ALA A 214 22.05 10.46 -21.87
CA ALA A 214 21.84 10.99 -20.52
C ALA A 214 22.70 10.30 -19.46
N ALA A 215 23.42 11.06 -18.65
CA ALA A 215 24.08 10.55 -17.46
C ALA A 215 23.08 10.34 -16.31
N SER A 216 23.33 9.34 -15.48
CA SER A 216 22.62 9.11 -14.23
C SER A 216 22.93 10.24 -13.24
N THR A 217 21.90 10.86 -12.67
CA THR A 217 22.03 11.96 -11.71
C THR A 217 21.34 11.61 -10.40
N PHE A 218 22.02 11.79 -9.28
CA PHE A 218 21.39 11.66 -7.97
C PHE A 218 20.55 12.90 -7.65
N VAL A 219 19.37 12.68 -7.11
CA VAL A 219 18.47 13.72 -6.65
C VAL A 219 18.13 13.50 -5.18
N ASP A 220 18.00 14.58 -4.43
CA ASP A 220 17.52 14.56 -3.06
C ASP A 220 16.10 15.14 -3.02
N PRO A 221 15.06 14.33 -2.77
CA PRO A 221 13.69 14.82 -2.64
C PRO A 221 13.51 15.92 -1.58
N ASP A 222 14.41 16.02 -0.59
CA ASP A 222 14.34 17.07 0.45
C ASP A 222 14.99 18.40 0.02
N ASP A 223 15.62 18.47 -1.15
CA ASP A 223 16.12 19.73 -1.71
C ASP A 223 14.94 20.63 -2.15
N LYS A 224 14.57 21.56 -1.28
CA LYS A 224 13.48 22.51 -1.50
C LYS A 224 13.74 23.48 -2.66
N SER A 225 14.99 23.69 -3.05
CA SER A 225 15.35 24.55 -4.18
C SER A 225 15.10 23.83 -5.50
N ALA A 226 15.43 22.54 -5.57
CA ALA A 226 15.18 21.70 -6.73
C ALA A 226 13.71 21.27 -6.84
N PHE A 227 13.05 20.98 -5.71
CA PHE A 227 11.70 20.42 -5.64
C PHE A 227 10.76 21.22 -4.73
N PRO A 228 10.45 22.48 -5.08
CA PRO A 228 9.55 23.31 -4.29
C PRO A 228 8.17 22.63 -4.10
N GLY A 229 7.68 22.62 -2.86
CA GLY A 229 6.39 22.04 -2.50
C GLY A 229 6.37 20.53 -2.26
N LEU A 230 7.45 19.79 -2.57
CA LEU A 230 7.50 18.33 -2.42
C LEU A 230 7.24 17.89 -0.97
N THR A 231 7.82 18.57 0.02
CA THR A 231 7.60 18.27 1.44
C THR A 231 6.12 18.32 1.83
N GLN A 232 5.35 19.25 1.26
CA GLN A 232 3.91 19.36 1.53
C GLN A 232 3.14 18.21 0.88
N THR A 233 3.51 17.83 -0.35
CA THR A 233 2.96 16.64 -1.01
C THR A 233 3.27 15.38 -0.20
N ALA A 234 4.49 15.22 0.31
CA ALA A 234 4.86 14.09 1.16
C ALA A 234 4.03 14.06 2.46
N ALA A 235 3.77 15.22 3.07
CA ALA A 235 2.88 15.33 4.23
C ALA A 235 1.43 14.96 3.91
N GLU A 236 0.90 15.38 2.75
CA GLU A 236 -0.42 14.93 2.25
C GLU A 236 -0.46 13.41 2.09
N LEU A 237 0.56 12.82 1.44
CA LEU A 237 0.63 11.38 1.20
C LEU A 237 0.73 10.56 2.51
N ARG A 238 1.25 11.15 3.58
CA ARG A 238 1.34 10.58 4.93
C ARG A 238 0.08 10.82 5.78
N SER A 239 -0.85 11.66 5.32
CA SER A 239 -2.07 11.96 6.07
C SER A 239 -3.03 10.77 6.13
N TRP A 240 -3.84 10.71 7.19
CA TRP A 240 -4.90 9.70 7.29
C TRP A 240 -5.89 9.83 6.15
N GLU A 241 -6.24 11.07 5.81
CA GLU A 241 -7.18 11.47 4.78
C GLU A 241 -6.76 10.92 3.41
N TRP A 242 -5.47 10.77 3.17
CA TRP A 242 -4.93 10.15 1.97
C TRP A 242 -4.81 8.62 2.08
N MET A 243 -4.05 8.12 3.06
CA MET A 243 -3.73 6.69 3.17
C MET A 243 -5.00 5.83 3.34
N PHE A 244 -5.93 6.29 4.16
CA PHE A 244 -7.13 5.54 4.54
C PHE A 244 -8.41 6.26 4.13
N GLY A 245 -8.42 7.60 4.14
CA GLY A 245 -9.58 8.40 3.78
C GLY A 245 -9.97 8.34 2.30
N LYS A 246 -9.08 7.82 1.44
CA LYS A 246 -9.36 7.54 0.03
C LYS A 246 -9.90 6.13 -0.24
N THR A 247 -10.08 5.31 0.80
CA THR A 247 -10.67 3.98 0.68
C THR A 247 -12.11 4.09 0.19
N PRO A 248 -12.52 3.32 -0.86
CA PRO A 248 -13.92 3.21 -1.24
C PRO A 248 -14.80 2.82 -0.05
N GLN A 249 -16.06 3.23 -0.05
CA GLN A 249 -17.00 2.85 1.01
C GLN A 249 -17.06 1.31 1.13
N PHE A 250 -17.10 0.82 2.37
CA PHE A 250 -17.23 -0.59 2.69
C PHE A 250 -18.07 -0.77 3.95
N SER A 251 -18.54 -1.99 4.18
CA SER A 251 -19.19 -2.37 5.42
C SER A 251 -18.42 -3.48 6.13
N VAL A 252 -18.58 -3.56 7.44
CA VAL A 252 -18.07 -4.64 8.28
C VAL A 252 -19.26 -5.36 8.87
N GLN A 253 -19.28 -6.68 8.74
CA GLN A 253 -20.28 -7.54 9.37
C GLN A 253 -19.56 -8.60 10.19
N ALA A 254 -19.86 -8.67 11.48
CA ALA A 254 -19.26 -9.65 12.38
C ALA A 254 -20.32 -10.26 13.30
N THR A 255 -20.21 -11.56 13.54
CA THR A 255 -20.92 -12.22 14.65
C THR A 255 -20.10 -11.98 15.92
N LEU A 256 -20.79 -11.60 16.99
CA LEU A 256 -20.21 -11.32 18.29
C LEU A 256 -20.53 -12.48 19.22
N ASP A 257 -19.50 -13.08 19.82
CA ASP A 257 -19.70 -14.09 20.86
C ASP A 257 -19.97 -13.39 22.19
N LEU A 258 -21.16 -13.60 22.74
CA LEU A 258 -21.60 -12.98 23.98
C LEU A 258 -21.33 -13.94 25.13
N VAL A 259 -20.19 -13.74 25.79
CA VAL A 259 -19.75 -14.55 26.94
C VAL A 259 -20.19 -13.87 28.23
N GLU A 260 -20.70 -14.66 29.17
CA GLU A 260 -21.06 -14.23 30.50
C GLU A 260 -20.16 -14.93 31.54
N ASP A 261 -19.56 -14.15 32.45
CA ASP A 261 -18.62 -14.68 33.44
C ASP A 261 -19.30 -15.75 34.30
N GLY A 262 -18.84 -17.01 34.19
CA GLY A 262 -19.35 -18.14 34.97
C GLY A 262 -20.52 -18.92 34.35
N SER A 263 -20.97 -18.57 33.15
CA SER A 263 -22.03 -19.28 32.41
C SER A 263 -21.47 -20.10 31.25
N LEU A 264 -22.03 -21.29 31.00
CA LEU A 264 -21.78 -22.07 29.78
C LEU A 264 -22.67 -21.62 28.60
N ALA A 265 -23.62 -20.69 28.84
CA ALA A 265 -24.50 -20.17 27.80
C ALA A 265 -23.75 -19.17 26.91
N HIS A 266 -23.71 -19.45 25.62
CA HIS A 266 -23.13 -18.57 24.61
C HIS A 266 -24.27 -17.88 23.88
N GLY A 267 -24.44 -16.57 24.11
CA GLY A 267 -25.29 -15.75 23.26
C GLY A 267 -24.55 -15.39 21.97
N SER A 268 -25.29 -14.98 20.94
CA SER A 268 -24.67 -14.35 19.76
C SER A 268 -25.29 -12.99 19.50
N GLY A 269 -24.45 -12.03 19.18
CA GLY A 269 -24.83 -10.70 18.70
C GLY A 269 -24.35 -10.50 17.26
N ARG A 270 -24.78 -9.40 16.65
CA ARG A 270 -24.32 -8.99 15.32
C ARG A 270 -23.85 -7.55 15.35
N LEU A 271 -22.73 -7.32 14.69
CA LEU A 271 -22.22 -6.00 14.39
C LEU A 271 -22.41 -5.71 12.91
N ARG A 272 -22.93 -4.52 12.61
CA ARG A 272 -22.87 -3.94 11.27
C ARG A 272 -22.32 -2.53 11.35
N MET A 273 -21.26 -2.25 10.60
CA MET A 273 -20.72 -0.90 10.45
C MET A 273 -20.65 -0.50 8.99
N THR A 274 -20.87 0.78 8.72
CA THR A 274 -20.59 1.40 7.41
C THR A 274 -19.42 2.36 7.56
N ILE A 275 -18.39 2.19 6.75
CA ILE A 275 -17.19 3.01 6.78
C ILE A 275 -17.11 3.79 5.46
N LYS A 276 -16.96 5.11 5.58
CA LYS A 276 -16.83 6.02 4.45
C LYS A 276 -15.71 6.99 4.70
N LYS A 277 -14.81 7.14 3.72
CA LYS A 277 -13.58 7.94 3.87
C LYS A 277 -12.76 7.56 5.11
N GLY A 278 -12.70 6.27 5.43
CA GLY A 278 -11.96 5.75 6.60
C GLY A 278 -12.52 6.18 7.96
N VAL A 279 -13.77 6.65 7.99
CA VAL A 279 -14.50 7.08 9.19
C VAL A 279 -15.77 6.25 9.32
N ILE A 280 -16.15 5.91 10.56
CA ILE A 280 -17.36 5.17 10.88
C ILE A 280 -18.57 6.10 10.65
N GLU A 281 -19.39 5.79 9.63
CA GLU A 281 -20.60 6.56 9.28
C GLU A 281 -21.82 6.02 10.04
N SER A 282 -21.90 4.70 10.22
CA SER A 282 -22.92 4.05 11.05
C SER A 282 -22.35 2.84 11.79
N CYS A 283 -22.91 2.55 12.96
CA CYS A 283 -22.58 1.40 13.79
C CYS A 283 -23.85 0.86 14.44
N GLU A 284 -24.29 -0.31 14.02
CA GLU A 284 -25.45 -1.04 14.52
C GLU A 284 -24.99 -2.27 15.30
N LEU A 285 -25.45 -2.38 16.54
CA LEU A 285 -25.19 -3.49 17.45
C LEU A 285 -26.51 -4.17 17.76
N ASP A 286 -26.67 -5.40 17.29
CA ASP A 286 -27.82 -6.24 17.58
C ASP A 286 -27.42 -7.28 18.63
N VAL A 287 -27.81 -7.03 19.87
CA VAL A 287 -27.44 -7.82 21.05
C VAL A 287 -28.72 -8.05 21.86
N PRO A 288 -28.96 -9.26 22.38
CA PRO A 288 -30.14 -9.54 23.21
C PRO A 288 -30.27 -8.57 24.39
N ALA A 289 -31.48 -8.03 24.58
CA ALA A 289 -31.74 -6.96 25.56
C ALA A 289 -31.55 -7.40 27.02
N ASP A 290 -31.69 -8.70 27.28
CA ASP A 290 -31.38 -9.37 28.54
C ASP A 290 -29.85 -9.44 28.81
N TRP A 291 -29.05 -9.47 27.75
CA TRP A 291 -27.58 -9.45 27.86
C TRP A 291 -27.01 -8.04 27.96
N LEU A 292 -27.47 -7.08 27.15
CA LEU A 292 -27.09 -5.67 27.27
C LEU A 292 -28.30 -4.76 27.02
N PRO A 293 -28.62 -3.83 27.95
CA PRO A 293 -29.70 -2.86 27.75
C PRO A 293 -29.56 -2.09 26.44
N GLN A 294 -30.67 -1.93 25.71
CA GLN A 294 -30.70 -1.29 24.39
C GLN A 294 -30.11 0.13 24.40
N ARG A 295 -30.25 0.86 25.52
CA ARG A 295 -29.61 2.17 25.72
C ARG A 295 -28.09 2.08 25.58
N LEU A 296 -27.46 1.11 26.24
CA LEU A 296 -26.01 0.93 26.21
C LEU A 296 -25.53 0.43 24.83
N CYS A 297 -26.30 -0.42 24.15
CA CYS A 297 -26.01 -0.77 22.76
C CYS A 297 -26.00 0.47 21.85
N SER A 298 -26.98 1.37 22.04
CA SER A 298 -27.09 2.62 21.27
C SER A 298 -25.95 3.57 21.61
N ASP A 299 -25.61 3.72 22.89
CA ASP A 299 -24.53 4.58 23.35
C ASP A 299 -23.18 4.10 22.79
N LEU A 300 -22.90 2.79 22.81
CA LEU A 300 -21.71 2.18 22.19
C LEU A 300 -21.59 2.51 20.70
N GLY A 301 -22.68 2.33 19.94
CA GLY A 301 -22.71 2.64 18.51
C GLY A 301 -22.47 4.13 18.27
N SER A 302 -23.12 5.00 19.05
CA SER A 302 -23.04 6.45 18.90
C SER A 302 -21.63 7.01 19.16
N VAL A 303 -20.92 6.46 20.15
CA VAL A 303 -19.55 6.90 20.52
C VAL A 303 -18.53 6.57 19.43
N LEU A 304 -18.81 5.58 18.58
CA LEU A 304 -17.94 5.22 17.45
C LEU A 304 -18.24 6.02 16.18
N ILE A 305 -19.46 6.56 16.02
CA ILE A 305 -19.82 7.33 14.82
C ILE A 305 -18.96 8.60 14.75
N GLY A 306 -18.38 8.85 13.56
CA GLY A 306 -17.48 9.97 13.32
C GLY A 306 -16.02 9.71 13.68
N GLU A 307 -15.70 8.61 14.36
CA GLU A 307 -14.32 8.24 14.63
C GLU A 307 -13.64 7.56 13.43
N ARG A 308 -12.31 7.70 13.35
CA ARG A 308 -11.52 6.98 12.35
C ARG A 308 -11.61 5.48 12.61
N PHE A 309 -11.84 4.70 11.57
CA PHE A 309 -11.94 3.24 11.66
C PHE A 309 -10.55 2.62 11.94
N CYS A 310 -10.16 2.61 13.21
CA CYS A 310 -8.87 2.10 13.66
C CYS A 310 -8.88 1.82 15.17
N ARG A 311 -8.15 0.77 15.56
CA ARG A 311 -8.11 0.23 16.93
C ARG A 311 -7.94 1.27 18.02
N HIS A 312 -6.94 2.14 17.90
CA HIS A 312 -6.58 3.10 18.95
C HIS A 312 -7.65 4.19 19.17
N ARG A 313 -8.36 4.63 18.13
CA ARG A 313 -9.42 5.64 18.26
C ARG A 313 -10.68 5.00 18.83
N ALA A 314 -11.04 3.81 18.34
CA ALA A 314 -12.15 3.04 18.89
C ALA A 314 -11.95 2.72 20.38
N ALA A 315 -10.75 2.23 20.76
CA ALA A 315 -10.43 1.95 22.15
C ALA A 315 -10.54 3.20 23.04
N ALA A 316 -10.04 4.35 22.57
CA ALA A 316 -10.14 5.61 23.32
C ALA A 316 -11.59 6.08 23.50
N ALA A 317 -12.41 5.96 22.45
CA ALA A 317 -13.83 6.32 22.48
C ALA A 317 -14.60 5.42 23.47
N LEU A 318 -14.44 4.09 23.34
CA LEU A 318 -15.10 3.09 24.18
C LEU A 318 -14.67 3.16 25.66
N ALA A 319 -13.39 3.48 25.93
CA ALA A 319 -12.90 3.63 27.29
C ALA A 319 -13.61 4.75 28.08
N THR A 320 -14.21 5.73 27.40
CA THR A 320 -14.98 6.79 28.06
C THR A 320 -16.33 6.28 28.54
N LEU A 321 -16.98 5.41 27.77
CA LEU A 321 -18.25 4.79 28.13
C LEU A 321 -18.08 3.76 29.25
N LEU A 322 -16.99 2.98 29.24
CA LEU A 322 -16.68 1.98 30.27
C LEU A 322 -16.52 2.57 31.68
N ARG A 323 -16.17 3.86 31.80
CA ARG A 323 -16.02 4.54 33.10
C ARG A 323 -17.36 4.91 33.76
N CYS A 324 -18.45 4.90 33.00
CA CYS A 324 -19.77 5.30 33.48
C CYS A 324 -20.57 4.13 34.07
N GLU A 325 -20.09 2.89 33.91
CA GLU A 325 -20.81 1.66 34.26
C GLU A 325 -20.02 0.83 35.28
N ASN A 326 -20.72 0.06 36.11
CA ASN A 326 -20.14 -0.73 37.20
C ASN A 326 -20.67 -2.18 37.21
N GLY A 327 -19.93 -3.09 37.86
CA GLY A 327 -20.37 -4.47 38.10
C GLY A 327 -20.45 -5.32 36.82
N ALA A 328 -21.46 -6.19 36.74
CA ALA A 328 -21.61 -7.16 35.64
C ALA A 328 -21.74 -6.49 34.25
N LEU A 329 -22.43 -5.35 34.18
CA LEU A 329 -22.59 -4.60 32.92
C LEU A 329 -21.25 -4.05 32.42
N GLN A 330 -20.36 -3.63 33.33
CA GLN A 330 -19.03 -3.16 32.95
C GLN A 330 -18.17 -4.29 32.37
N SER A 331 -18.26 -5.51 32.91
CA SER A 331 -17.55 -6.68 32.37
C SER A 331 -18.05 -7.02 30.96
N ARG A 332 -19.38 -7.12 30.78
CA ARG A 332 -20.01 -7.36 29.46
C ARG A 332 -19.63 -6.29 28.43
N LEU A 333 -19.68 -5.01 28.81
CA LEU A 333 -19.26 -3.90 27.96
C LEU A 333 -17.78 -3.94 27.60
N ARG A 334 -16.91 -4.38 28.52
CA ARG A 334 -15.47 -4.51 28.25
C ARG A 334 -15.22 -5.58 27.21
N ASN A 335 -15.79 -6.77 27.40
CA ASN A 335 -15.67 -7.87 26.45
C ASN A 335 -16.15 -7.45 25.05
N LEU A 336 -17.32 -6.82 24.97
CA LEU A 336 -17.84 -6.30 23.71
C LEU A 336 -16.93 -5.22 23.11
N SER A 337 -16.42 -4.31 23.92
CA SER A 337 -15.49 -3.26 23.46
C SER A 337 -14.21 -3.86 22.88
N ASP A 338 -13.65 -4.90 23.50
CA ASP A 338 -12.46 -5.58 23.02
C ASP A 338 -12.73 -6.29 21.68
N THR A 339 -13.89 -6.94 21.52
CA THR A 339 -14.32 -7.52 20.24
C THR A 339 -14.47 -6.45 19.15
N LEU A 340 -15.07 -5.30 19.49
CA LEU A 340 -15.20 -4.18 18.55
C LEU A 340 -13.85 -3.62 18.13
N VAL A 341 -12.91 -3.46 19.06
CA VAL A 341 -11.55 -3.01 18.76
C VAL A 341 -10.77 -4.05 17.96
N ALA A 342 -11.04 -5.35 18.14
CA ALA A 342 -10.43 -6.42 17.35
C ALA A 342 -10.96 -6.47 15.91
N ALA A 343 -12.20 -6.00 15.68
CA ALA A 343 -12.81 -5.93 14.35
C ALA A 343 -12.32 -4.74 13.49
N MET A 344 -11.44 -3.87 14.00
CA MET A 344 -10.95 -2.65 13.30
C MET A 344 -9.45 -2.68 13.01
#